data_AF-A0A7W1N5A3-F1
#
_entry.id   AF-A0A7W1N5A3-F1
#
_cell.length_a   1.000
_cell.length_b   1.000
_cell.length_c   1.000
_cell.angle_alpha   90.00
_cell.angle_beta   90.00
_cell.angle_gamma   90.00
#
_symmetry.space_group_name_H-M   'P 1'
#
loop_
_entity.id
_entity.type
_entity.pdbx_description
1 polymer ?
#
loop_
_entity_poly.entity_id
_entity_poly.type
_entity_poly.pdbx_seq_one_letter_code
_entity_poly.pdbx_strand_id
1 'polypeptide(L)'
;MTPPATSNKWVVGETRAVDPTPGADCDASYLVTLTRGESKVRSMVEFVAPAAVASIGYAREVLAPFLADDELPRRLIVSRDGSVRVVDPA
;
A
#
# COMPACT_ATOMS: atom_id res chain seq x y z
N MET A 1 -9.89 19.60 -27.55
CA MET A 1 -9.52 19.53 -26.11
C MET A 1 -9.96 18.16 -25.63
N THR A 2 -9.05 17.19 -25.58
CA THR A 2 -9.37 15.83 -25.13
C THR A 2 -9.43 15.85 -23.61
N PRO A 3 -10.51 15.37 -22.96
CA PRO A 3 -10.48 15.21 -21.50
C PRO A 3 -9.32 14.26 -21.16
N PRO A 4 -8.53 14.53 -20.09
CA PRO A 4 -7.55 13.55 -19.65
C PRO A 4 -8.29 12.26 -19.36
N ALA A 5 -7.77 11.14 -19.86
CA ALA A 5 -8.35 9.82 -19.63
C ALA A 5 -8.63 9.68 -18.13
N THR A 6 -9.90 9.64 -17.75
CA THR A 6 -10.35 9.32 -16.40
C THR A 6 -10.02 7.85 -16.19
N SER A 7 -8.75 7.58 -15.89
CA SER A 7 -8.33 6.26 -15.47
C SER A 7 -9.13 5.94 -14.23
N ASN A 8 -10.05 4.98 -14.34
CA ASN A 8 -10.92 4.57 -13.26
C ASN A 8 -10.16 3.79 -12.17
N LYS A 9 -8.82 3.82 -12.21
CA LYS A 9 -7.90 3.11 -11.32
C LYS A 9 -7.17 4.11 -10.44
N TRP A 10 -6.87 3.68 -9.23
CA TRP A 10 -5.98 4.38 -8.34
C TRP A 10 -4.56 4.44 -8.91
N VAL A 11 -3.91 5.58 -8.76
CA VAL A 11 -2.53 5.82 -9.16
C VAL A 11 -1.67 5.91 -7.91
N VAL A 12 -0.58 5.15 -7.89
CA VAL A 12 0.43 5.20 -6.83
C VAL A 12 1.17 6.52 -6.90
N GLY A 13 1.11 7.29 -5.81
CA GLY A 13 1.80 8.55 -5.64
C GLY A 13 3.04 8.42 -4.74
N GLU A 14 3.19 9.39 -3.84
CA GLU A 14 4.27 9.41 -2.86
C GLU A 14 4.25 8.15 -1.98
N THR A 15 5.44 7.60 -1.74
CA THR A 15 5.63 6.48 -0.83
C THR A 15 6.82 6.77 0.06
N ARG A 16 6.65 6.61 1.37
CA ARG A 16 7.69 6.92 2.36
C ARG A 16 7.71 5.87 3.47
N ALA A 17 8.89 5.65 4.04
CA ALA A 17 9.03 4.87 5.25
C ALA A 17 8.37 5.60 6.43
N VAL A 18 7.72 4.83 7.29
CA VAL A 18 7.12 5.28 8.55
C VAL A 18 7.39 4.23 9.62
N ASP A 19 7.18 4.58 10.89
CA ASP A 19 7.27 3.60 11.97
C ASP A 19 6.21 2.49 11.78
N PRO A 20 6.57 1.23 12.02
CA PRO A 20 5.59 0.15 12.07
C PRO A 20 4.51 0.37 13.12
N THR A 21 3.33 -0.19 12.87
CA THR A 21 2.20 -0.15 13.78
C THR A 21 2.60 -0.81 15.11
N PRO A 22 2.42 -0.11 16.25
CA PRO A 22 2.74 -0.68 17.55
C PRO A 22 2.00 -2.00 17.80
N GLY A 23 2.73 -3.00 18.30
CA GLY A 23 2.18 -4.34 18.57
C GLY A 23 2.02 -5.24 17.34
N ALA A 24 2.33 -4.74 16.14
CA ALA A 24 2.54 -5.60 14.97
C ALA A 24 3.97 -6.16 15.00
N ASP A 25 4.13 -7.45 14.70
CA ASP A 25 5.44 -8.10 14.55
C ASP A 25 6.09 -7.73 13.21
N CYS A 26 6.22 -6.42 12.95
CA CYS A 26 6.71 -5.85 11.70
C CYS A 26 7.98 -5.03 11.96
N ASP A 27 9.02 -5.21 11.13
CA ASP A 27 10.28 -4.47 11.21
C ASP A 27 10.33 -3.25 10.29
N ALA A 28 9.50 -3.21 9.25
CA ALA A 28 9.43 -2.09 8.32
C ALA A 28 7.98 -1.76 7.93
N SER A 29 7.73 -0.48 7.68
CA SER A 29 6.43 0.02 7.23
C SER A 29 6.58 1.16 6.22
N TYR A 30 5.69 1.18 5.24
CA TYR A 30 5.64 2.20 4.20
C TYR A 30 4.22 2.72 4.04
N LEU A 31 4.09 4.05 4.07
CA LEU A 31 2.84 4.74 3.79
C LEU A 31 2.79 5.10 2.31
N VAL A 32 1.81 4.55 1.59
CA VAL A 32 1.61 4.76 0.15
C VAL A 32 0.40 5.67 -0.04
N THR A 33 0.61 6.80 -0.70
CA THR A 33 -0.47 7.70 -1.12
C THR A 33 -1.02 7.25 -2.46
N LEU A 34 -2.34 7.22 -2.59
CA LEU A 34 -3.05 6.75 -3.79
C LEU A 34 -4.04 7.84 -4.22
N THR A 35 -4.12 8.13 -5.53
CA THR A 35 -5.01 9.16 -6.08
C THR A 35 -5.88 8.62 -7.22
N ARG A 36 -7.14 9.07 -7.30
CA ARG A 36 -8.07 8.75 -8.39
C ARG A 36 -8.93 9.98 -8.66
N GLY A 37 -8.64 10.69 -9.76
CA GLY A 37 -9.21 12.03 -10.00
C GLY A 37 -8.84 12.99 -8.85
N GLU A 38 -9.85 13.59 -8.23
CA GLU A 38 -9.69 14.48 -7.07
C GLU A 38 -9.61 13.72 -5.73
N SER A 39 -9.88 12.41 -5.74
CA SER A 39 -9.82 11.58 -4.52
C SER A 39 -8.39 11.22 -4.16
N LYS A 40 -8.08 11.26 -2.86
CA LYS A 40 -6.79 10.89 -2.29
C LYS A 40 -6.97 10.03 -1.06
N VAL A 41 -6.35 8.86 -1.04
CA VAL A 41 -6.34 7.93 0.10
C VAL A 41 -4.92 7.50 0.42
N ARG A 42 -4.77 6.79 1.54
CA ARG A 42 -3.49 6.24 2.01
C ARG A 42 -3.67 4.78 2.37
N SER A 43 -2.71 3.95 1.95
CA SER A 43 -2.57 2.58 2.40
C SER A 43 -1.23 2.40 3.08
N MET A 44 -1.21 1.67 4.18
CA MET A 44 0.00 1.27 4.88
C MET A 44 0.40 -0.15 4.47
N VAL A 45 1.65 -0.37 4.12
CA VAL A 45 2.19 -1.69 3.80
C VAL A 45 3.32 -2.00 4.77
N GLU A 46 3.15 -3.04 5.55
CA GLU A 46 4.07 -3.45 6.61
C GLU A 46 4.69 -4.80 6.31
N PHE A 47 5.90 -4.99 6.81
CA PHE A 47 6.71 -6.18 6.54
C PHE A 47 7.06 -6.87 7.86
N VAL A 48 6.81 -8.18 7.92
CA VAL A 48 7.14 -9.01 9.10
C VAL A 48 8.63 -9.31 9.15
N ALA A 49 9.19 -9.25 10.35
CA ALA A 49 10.62 -9.44 10.58
C ALA A 49 11.09 -10.90 10.42
N PRO A 50 12.35 -11.14 10.01
CA PRO A 50 13.24 -10.20 9.33
C PRO A 50 12.87 -10.09 7.84
N ALA A 51 12.55 -8.88 7.38
CA ALA A 51 12.15 -8.65 5.99
C ALA A 51 13.36 -8.27 5.12
N ALA A 52 14.06 -9.28 4.59
CA ALA A 52 15.17 -9.06 3.65
C ALA A 52 14.76 -8.38 2.33
N VAL A 53 13.45 -8.28 2.06
CA VAL A 53 12.86 -7.74 0.83
C VAL A 53 12.07 -6.44 1.04
N ALA A 54 12.01 -5.91 2.27
CA ALA A 54 11.29 -4.68 2.56
C ALA A 54 11.86 -3.52 1.74
N SER A 55 11.01 -2.92 0.91
CA SER A 55 11.39 -1.80 0.06
C SER A 55 10.17 -1.00 -0.38
N ILE A 56 10.40 0.26 -0.75
CA ILE A 56 9.38 1.12 -1.37
C ILE A 56 8.82 0.47 -2.65
N GLY A 57 9.69 -0.13 -3.47
CA GLY A 57 9.29 -0.80 -4.71
C GLY A 57 8.31 -1.93 -4.43
N TYR A 58 8.64 -2.79 -3.48
CA TYR A 58 7.80 -3.93 -3.14
C TYR A 58 6.50 -3.50 -2.45
N ALA A 59 6.51 -2.47 -1.61
CA ALA A 59 5.30 -1.89 -1.03
C ALA A 59 4.31 -1.40 -2.10
N ARG A 60 4.81 -0.82 -3.20
CA ARG A 60 3.97 -0.39 -4.33
C ARG A 60 3.46 -1.57 -5.15
N GLU A 61 4.29 -2.58 -5.37
CA GLU A 61 3.92 -3.79 -6.11
C GLU A 61 2.80 -4.57 -5.42
N VAL A 62 2.89 -4.72 -4.10
CA VAL A 62 1.87 -5.38 -3.28
C VAL A 62 0.49 -4.70 -3.39
N LEU A 63 0.46 -3.40 -3.68
CA LEU A 63 -0.77 -2.65 -3.89
C LEU A 63 -1.35 -2.78 -5.31
N ALA A 64 -0.55 -3.21 -6.29
CA ALA A 64 -0.95 -3.26 -7.70
C ALA A 64 -2.27 -4.01 -7.97
N PRO A 65 -2.57 -5.15 -7.30
CA PRO A 65 -3.82 -5.87 -7.50
C PRO A 65 -5.07 -5.05 -7.12
N PHE A 66 -4.96 -4.18 -6.11
CA PHE A 66 -6.09 -3.42 -5.56
C PHE A 66 -6.34 -2.09 -6.30
N LEU A 67 -5.44 -1.66 -7.19
CA LEU A 67 -5.55 -0.35 -7.83
C LEU A 67 -6.78 -0.21 -8.73
N ALA A 68 -7.37 -1.33 -9.17
CA ALA A 68 -8.60 -1.32 -9.95
C ALA A 68 -9.88 -1.32 -9.10
N ASP A 69 -9.75 -1.55 -7.79
CA ASP A 69 -10.89 -1.66 -6.89
C ASP A 69 -11.44 -0.28 -6.53
N ASP A 70 -12.73 -0.23 -6.19
CA ASP A 70 -13.36 1.01 -5.75
C ASP A 70 -12.90 1.40 -4.34
N GLU A 71 -12.69 0.40 -3.47
CA GLU A 71 -12.14 0.59 -2.14
C GLU A 71 -10.75 -0.05 -2.03
N LEU A 72 -9.79 0.70 -1.49
CA LEU A 72 -8.43 0.23 -1.27
C LEU A 72 -8.25 -0.27 0.15
N PRO A 73 -7.45 -1.34 0.36
CA PRO A 73 -7.06 -1.75 1.69
C PRO A 73 -6.35 -0.60 2.40
N ARG A 74 -6.70 -0.36 3.66
CA ARG A 74 -6.04 0.67 4.48
C ARG A 74 -4.70 0.19 5.02
N ARG A 75 -4.56 -1.12 5.22
CA ARG A 75 -3.38 -1.75 5.78
C ARG A 75 -3.18 -3.15 5.19
N LEU A 76 -1.94 -3.42 4.81
CA LEU A 76 -1.48 -4.70 4.27
C LEU A 76 -0.27 -5.16 5.09
N ILE A 77 -0.22 -6.44 5.44
CA ILE A 77 0.94 -7.07 6.07
C ILE A 77 1.52 -8.09 5.10
N VAL A 78 2.80 -7.91 4.77
CA VAL A 78 3.60 -8.82 3.96
C VAL A 78 4.40 -9.71 4.90
N SER A 79 4.13 -11.01 4.84
CA SER A 79 4.82 -12.01 5.66
C SER A 79 6.15 -12.40 5.01
N ARG A 80 7.01 -13.09 5.77
CA ARG A 80 8.35 -13.49 5.31
C ARG A 80 8.35 -14.41 4.07
N ASP A 81 7.28 -15.17 3.87
CA ASP A 81 7.08 -16.03 2.70
C ASP A 81 6.55 -15.27 1.47
N GLY A 82 6.36 -13.94 1.57
CA GLY A 82 5.80 -13.10 0.52
C GLY A 82 4.27 -13.09 0.50
N SER A 83 3.60 -13.80 1.41
CA SER A 83 2.14 -13.75 1.51
C SER A 83 1.68 -12.39 2.00
N VAL A 84 0.61 -11.89 1.37
CA VAL A 84 0.02 -10.58 1.66
C VAL A 84 -1.32 -10.79 2.35
N ARG A 85 -1.53 -10.10 3.47
CA ARG A 85 -2.79 -10.10 4.22
C ARG A 85 -3.34 -8.68 4.31
N VAL A 86 -4.62 -8.51 3.96
CA VAL A 86 -5.38 -7.29 4.22
C VAL A 86 -5.77 -7.26 5.70
N VAL A 87 -5.54 -6.14 6.36
CA VAL A 87 -5.93 -5.93 7.75
C VAL A 87 -6.91 -4.76 7.79
N ASP A 88 -8.17 -5.07 8.06
CA ASP A 88 -9.17 -4.03 8.27
C ASP A 88 -8.93 -3.36 9.63
N PRO A 89 -9.18 -2.04 9.74
CA PRO A 89 -9.24 -1.41 11.05
C PRO A 89 -10.40 -2.05 11.83
N ALA A 90 -10.11 -2.49 13.06
CA ALA A 90 -11.13 -2.84 14.04
C ALA A 90 -12.00 -1.63 14.42
#